data_AF-A0A383VRJ8-F1
#
_entry.id   AF-A0A383VRJ8-F1
#
_cell.length_a   1.000
_cell.length_b   1.000
_cell.length_c   1.000
_cell.angle_alpha   90.00
_cell.angle_beta   90.00
_cell.angle_gamma   90.00
#
_symmetry.space_group_name_H-M   'P 1'
#
loop_
_entity.id
_entity.type
_entity.pdbx_description
1 polymer ?
#
loop_
_entity_poly.entity_id
_entity_poly.type
_entity_poly.pdbx_seq_one_letter_code
_entity_poly.pdbx_strand_id
1 'polypeptide(L)'
;MLETAIEPVGQQLEKLKLVETPSSKASRDLVPYAVKHVQAAFGELLATSPSTLITPTGGNDSEFEAKMWDAFAEVYEKELATLKGSSSSELPTERKRQVLADILVWAEITQSHYDQHTASFVTDPHGGDASFQRIGRLLKAAKKDRGL
;
A
#
# COMPACT_ATOMS: atom_id res chain seq x y z
N MET A 1 59.21 -30.69 9.03
CA MET A 1 59.09 -29.24 9.23
C MET A 1 58.03 -28.75 8.26
N LEU A 2 56.87 -28.35 8.77
CA LEU A 2 55.71 -27.91 7.99
C LEU A 2 55.62 -26.38 8.15
N GLU A 3 55.96 -25.62 7.11
CA GLU A 3 55.72 -24.18 7.05
C GLU A 3 54.36 -23.94 6.38
N THR A 4 53.36 -23.61 7.18
CA THR A 4 52.07 -23.07 6.72
C THR A 4 52.25 -21.59 6.40
N ALA A 5 52.17 -21.25 5.11
CA ALA A 5 52.05 -19.87 4.65
C ALA A 5 50.67 -19.32 5.02
N ILE A 6 50.63 -18.30 5.87
CA ILE A 6 49.44 -17.52 6.20
C ILE A 6 49.46 -16.29 5.30
N GLU A 7 48.57 -16.24 4.31
CA GLU A 7 48.35 -15.02 3.51
C GLU A 7 47.54 -13.98 4.32
N PRO A 8 47.87 -12.68 4.23
CA PRO A 8 47.18 -11.63 4.97
C PRO A 8 45.81 -11.30 4.36
N VAL A 9 44.79 -11.20 5.23
CA VAL A 9 43.37 -10.89 4.96
C VAL A 9 43.14 -9.42 4.53
N GLY A 10 44.14 -8.78 3.93
CA GLY A 10 44.14 -7.34 3.64
C GLY A 10 43.72 -6.94 2.22
N GLN A 11 43.52 -7.88 1.28
CA GLN A 11 43.32 -7.55 -0.14
C GLN A 11 42.08 -8.18 -0.81
N GLN A 12 41.08 -8.61 -0.03
CA GLN A 12 39.79 -9.04 -0.59
C GLN A 12 38.71 -7.93 -0.60
N LEU A 13 39.04 -6.69 -0.22
CA LEU A 13 38.07 -5.59 -0.17
C LEU A 13 37.94 -4.79 -1.48
N GLU A 14 38.69 -5.09 -2.54
CA GLU A 14 38.58 -4.40 -3.85
C GLU A 14 37.76 -5.17 -4.91
N LYS A 15 37.01 -6.21 -4.53
CA LYS A 15 36.08 -6.92 -5.44
C LYS A 15 34.61 -6.82 -5.07
N LEU A 16 34.25 -5.95 -4.12
CA LEU A 16 32.89 -5.42 -4.05
C LEU A 16 32.74 -4.37 -5.15
N LYS A 17 32.63 -4.85 -6.39
CA LYS A 17 31.97 -4.09 -7.45
C LYS A 17 30.69 -3.52 -6.83
N LEU A 18 30.54 -2.20 -6.88
CA LEU A 18 29.24 -1.56 -6.79
C LEU A 18 28.33 -2.31 -7.77
N VAL A 19 27.54 -3.22 -7.22
CA VAL A 19 26.31 -3.66 -7.87
C VAL A 19 25.46 -2.41 -7.78
N GLU A 20 25.35 -1.69 -8.89
CA GLU A 20 24.30 -0.71 -9.06
C GLU A 20 23.00 -1.40 -8.68
N THR A 21 22.49 -1.08 -7.49
CA THR A 21 21.18 -1.54 -7.07
C THR A 21 20.19 -1.06 -8.14
N PRO A 22 19.33 -1.93 -8.68
CA PRO A 22 18.27 -1.52 -9.60
C PRO A 22 17.16 -0.80 -8.81
N SER A 23 17.51 0.24 -8.06
CA SER A 23 16.61 0.94 -7.15
C SER A 23 16.06 2.23 -7.74
N SER A 24 16.69 2.82 -8.76
CA SER A 24 16.28 4.14 -9.25
C SER A 24 15.18 4.10 -10.33
N LYS A 25 15.12 3.07 -11.19
CA LYS A 25 14.11 3.02 -12.27
C LYS A 25 12.75 2.48 -11.80
N ALA A 26 12.73 1.44 -10.97
CA ALA A 26 11.47 0.88 -10.44
C ALA A 26 10.75 1.84 -9.47
N SER A 27 11.51 2.59 -8.65
CA SER A 27 10.93 3.63 -7.77
C SER A 27 10.48 4.88 -8.52
N ARG A 28 11.10 5.24 -9.66
CA ARG A 28 10.75 6.45 -10.43
C ARG A 28 9.35 6.43 -11.05
N ASP A 29 8.84 5.25 -11.40
CA ASP A 29 7.53 5.11 -12.04
C ASP A 29 6.39 4.87 -11.05
N LEU A 30 6.70 4.58 -9.78
CA LEU A 30 5.71 4.21 -8.77
C LEU A 30 4.77 5.37 -8.42
N VAL A 31 5.31 6.56 -8.16
CA VAL A 31 4.50 7.74 -7.80
C VAL A 31 3.57 8.15 -8.96
N PRO A 32 4.06 8.33 -10.20
CA PRO A 32 3.17 8.61 -11.35
C PRO A 32 2.13 7.51 -11.61
N TYR A 33 2.51 6.24 -11.40
CA TYR A 33 1.59 5.12 -11.50
C TYR A 33 0.48 5.19 -10.45
N ALA A 34 0.83 5.33 -9.17
CA ALA A 34 -0.12 5.40 -8.07
C ALA A 34 -1.10 6.57 -8.24
N VAL A 35 -0.62 7.75 -8.64
CA VAL A 35 -1.48 8.91 -8.94
C VAL A 35 -2.52 8.58 -10.01
N LYS A 36 -2.10 7.95 -11.12
CA LYS A 36 -3.02 7.56 -12.20
C LYS A 36 -4.01 6.49 -11.76
N HIS A 37 -3.53 5.49 -11.02
CA HIS A 37 -4.36 4.40 -10.55
C HIS A 37 -5.43 4.90 -9.56
N VAL A 38 -5.04 5.72 -8.59
CA VAL A 38 -5.97 6.34 -7.62
C VAL A 38 -6.98 7.25 -8.32
N GLN A 39 -6.53 8.05 -9.29
CA GLN A 39 -7.41 8.88 -10.11
C GLN A 39 -8.45 8.03 -10.86
N ALA A 40 -8.05 6.88 -11.40
CA ALA A 40 -8.94 5.97 -12.12
C ALA A 40 -9.89 5.23 -11.18
N ALA A 41 -9.40 4.77 -10.02
CA ALA A 41 -10.18 3.95 -9.08
C ALA A 41 -11.28 4.76 -8.38
N PHE A 42 -10.94 5.90 -7.79
CA PHE A 42 -11.90 6.69 -6.99
C PHE A 42 -11.66 8.20 -7.04
N GLY A 43 -11.00 8.70 -8.10
CA GLY A 43 -10.75 10.14 -8.25
C GLY A 43 -12.02 10.99 -8.32
N GLU A 44 -13.16 10.43 -8.74
CA GLU A 44 -14.46 11.11 -8.72
C GLU A 44 -15.01 11.34 -7.30
N LEU A 45 -14.50 10.61 -6.31
CA LEU A 45 -14.97 10.66 -4.92
C LEU A 45 -14.11 11.55 -4.03
N LEU A 46 -12.92 11.93 -4.50
CA LEU A 46 -11.98 12.74 -3.73
C LEU A 46 -12.28 14.23 -3.91
N ALA A 47 -12.26 14.97 -2.80
CA ALA A 47 -12.34 16.42 -2.83
C ALA A 47 -11.03 17.07 -3.32
N THR A 48 -9.93 16.32 -3.32
CA THR A 48 -8.58 16.80 -3.67
C THR A 48 -7.96 15.88 -4.72
N SER A 49 -7.15 16.45 -5.61
CA SER A 49 -6.45 15.67 -6.63
C SER A 49 -5.52 14.62 -5.98
N PRO A 50 -5.48 13.38 -6.51
CA PRO A 50 -4.53 12.34 -6.09
C PRO A 50 -3.07 12.80 -6.15
N SER A 51 -2.74 13.68 -7.11
CA SER A 51 -1.41 14.28 -7.17
C SER A 51 -1.09 15.04 -5.87
N THR A 52 -2.02 15.76 -5.27
CA THR A 52 -1.77 16.48 -4.01
C THR A 52 -1.65 15.52 -2.82
N LEU A 53 -2.34 14.37 -2.85
CA LEU A 53 -2.30 13.37 -1.78
C LEU A 53 -0.98 12.58 -1.78
N ILE A 54 -0.41 12.33 -2.96
CA ILE A 54 0.73 11.41 -3.14
C ILE A 54 2.06 12.18 -3.36
N THR A 55 2.02 13.52 -3.43
CA THR A 55 3.21 14.37 -3.69
C THR A 55 3.76 14.99 -2.40
N PRO A 56 5.10 15.06 -2.21
CA PRO A 56 5.71 15.09 -0.88
C PRO A 56 6.02 16.48 -0.32
N THR A 57 6.09 16.55 1.01
CA THR A 57 6.87 17.54 1.77
C THR A 57 8.37 17.21 1.87
N GLY A 58 8.85 16.05 1.41
CA GLY A 58 10.27 15.62 1.43
C GLY A 58 10.42 14.12 1.17
N GLY A 59 11.65 13.62 0.95
CA GLY A 59 11.96 12.26 0.48
C GLY A 59 11.51 11.09 1.38
N ASN A 60 11.54 9.86 0.83
CA ASN A 60 10.98 8.59 1.34
C ASN A 60 9.46 8.57 1.60
N ASP A 61 8.88 9.68 2.05
CA ASP A 61 7.45 9.78 2.37
C ASP A 61 6.57 9.63 1.12
N SER A 62 6.97 10.17 -0.03
CA SER A 62 6.19 10.00 -1.28
C SER A 62 6.12 8.56 -1.77
N GLU A 63 7.18 7.76 -1.59
CA GLU A 63 7.15 6.36 -2.04
C GLU A 63 6.29 5.52 -1.11
N PHE A 64 6.37 5.76 0.20
CA PHE A 64 5.48 5.14 1.17
C PHE A 64 4.01 5.49 0.91
N GLU A 65 3.70 6.78 0.76
CA GLU A 65 2.36 7.27 0.41
C GLU A 65 1.88 6.67 -0.92
N ALA A 66 2.72 6.66 -1.96
CA ALA A 66 2.36 6.07 -3.25
C ALA A 66 1.99 4.59 -3.12
N LYS A 67 2.78 3.79 -2.37
CA LYS A 67 2.44 2.39 -2.13
C LYS A 67 1.12 2.24 -1.36
N MET A 68 0.89 3.10 -0.38
CA MET A 68 -0.29 3.04 0.48
C MET A 68 -1.56 3.39 -0.31
N TRP A 69 -1.54 4.50 -1.04
CA TRP A 69 -2.66 4.92 -1.90
C TRP A 69 -2.89 3.93 -3.05
N ASP A 70 -1.84 3.34 -3.61
CA ASP A 70 -1.95 2.28 -4.60
C ASP A 70 -2.61 1.01 -4.01
N ALA A 71 -2.27 0.64 -2.77
CA ALA A 71 -2.96 -0.44 -2.07
C ALA A 71 -4.45 -0.13 -1.85
N PHE A 72 -4.80 1.12 -1.53
CA PHE A 72 -6.20 1.52 -1.38
C PHE A 72 -6.96 1.40 -2.70
N ALA A 73 -6.38 1.86 -3.82
CA ALA A 73 -6.97 1.74 -5.15
C ALA A 73 -7.21 0.26 -5.52
N GLU A 74 -6.23 -0.61 -5.30
CA GLU A 74 -6.38 -2.04 -5.57
C GLU A 74 -7.50 -2.69 -4.74
N VAL A 75 -7.55 -2.41 -3.43
CA VAL A 75 -8.58 -2.96 -2.53
C VAL A 75 -9.96 -2.48 -2.94
N TYR A 76 -10.06 -1.19 -3.28
CA TYR A 76 -11.29 -0.57 -3.74
C TYR A 76 -11.84 -1.27 -4.99
N GLU A 77 -11.01 -1.44 -6.02
CA GLU A 77 -11.40 -2.11 -7.26
C GLU A 77 -11.82 -3.57 -7.03
N LYS A 78 -11.06 -4.31 -6.22
CA LYS A 78 -11.37 -5.71 -5.87
C LYS A 78 -12.71 -5.84 -5.13
N GLU A 79 -12.98 -4.93 -4.21
CA GLU A 79 -14.23 -4.94 -3.44
C GLU A 79 -15.42 -4.52 -4.31
N LEU A 80 -15.27 -3.50 -5.17
CA LEU A 80 -16.31 -3.14 -6.14
C LEU A 80 -16.61 -4.30 -7.10
N ALA A 81 -15.59 -5.00 -7.60
CA ALA A 81 -15.77 -6.18 -8.44
C ALA A 81 -16.54 -7.28 -7.70
N THR A 82 -16.24 -7.50 -6.42
CA THR A 82 -16.93 -8.46 -5.56
C THR A 82 -18.40 -8.08 -5.35
N LEU A 83 -18.68 -6.82 -5.05
CA LEU A 83 -20.04 -6.31 -4.82
C LEU A 83 -20.88 -6.28 -6.10
N LYS A 84 -20.26 -6.00 -7.24
CA LYS A 84 -20.90 -6.04 -8.55
C LYS A 84 -21.23 -7.48 -8.96
N GLY A 85 -20.39 -8.44 -8.57
CA GLY A 85 -20.56 -9.85 -8.92
C GLY A 85 -20.63 -10.02 -10.44
N SER A 86 -21.63 -10.76 -10.92
CA SER A 86 -21.90 -10.91 -12.37
C SER A 86 -22.84 -9.85 -12.95
N SER A 87 -23.26 -8.85 -12.17
CA SER A 87 -24.16 -7.81 -12.66
C SER A 87 -23.46 -6.90 -13.66
N SER A 88 -24.14 -6.54 -14.75
CA SER A 88 -23.68 -5.50 -15.67
C SER A 88 -23.97 -4.09 -15.14
N SER A 89 -24.87 -3.93 -14.17
CA SER A 89 -25.25 -2.64 -13.62
C SER A 89 -24.11 -2.00 -12.84
N GLU A 90 -23.97 -0.68 -12.95
CA GLU A 90 -23.04 0.07 -12.13
C GLU A 90 -23.50 0.11 -10.66
N LEU A 91 -22.54 0.10 -9.72
CA LEU A 91 -22.84 0.25 -8.30
C LEU A 91 -23.23 1.71 -8.00
N PRO A 92 -24.22 1.95 -7.12
CA PRO A 92 -24.57 3.30 -6.70
C PRO A 92 -23.37 4.04 -6.10
N THR A 93 -23.25 5.34 -6.38
CA THR A 93 -22.17 6.19 -5.86
C THR A 93 -22.06 6.15 -4.34
N GLU A 94 -23.19 5.98 -3.63
CA GLU A 94 -23.17 5.87 -2.17
C GLU A 94 -22.48 4.58 -1.69
N ARG A 95 -22.67 3.47 -2.41
CA ARG A 95 -21.97 2.23 -2.09
C ARG A 95 -20.47 2.35 -2.36
N LYS A 96 -20.12 3.00 -3.47
CA LYS A 96 -18.74 3.37 -3.81
C LYS A 96 -18.09 4.21 -2.71
N ARG A 97 -18.80 5.21 -2.15
CA ARG A 97 -18.31 6.01 -1.02
C ARG A 97 -18.12 5.19 0.25
N GLN A 98 -19.06 4.31 0.58
CA GLN A 98 -18.93 3.45 1.76
C GLN A 98 -17.67 2.57 1.69
N VAL A 99 -17.39 1.95 0.54
CA VAL A 99 -16.18 1.12 0.37
C VAL A 99 -14.90 1.94 0.58
N LEU A 100 -14.84 3.15 0.03
CA LEU A 100 -13.69 4.03 0.25
C LEU A 100 -13.56 4.42 1.73
N ALA A 101 -14.66 4.76 2.39
CA ALA A 101 -14.67 5.09 3.83
C ALA A 101 -14.17 3.91 4.68
N ASP A 102 -14.63 2.69 4.39
CA ASP A 102 -14.21 1.48 5.11
C ASP A 102 -12.70 1.20 4.93
N ILE A 103 -12.15 1.44 3.73
CA ILE A 103 -10.71 1.33 3.47
C ILE A 103 -9.94 2.33 4.34
N LEU A 104 -10.39 3.58 4.40
CA LEU A 104 -9.74 4.63 5.20
C LEU A 104 -9.84 4.34 6.70
N VAL A 105 -10.97 3.80 7.17
CA VAL A 105 -11.13 3.35 8.57
C VAL A 105 -10.10 2.26 8.89
N TRP A 106 -9.99 1.22 8.05
CA TRP A 106 -8.99 0.16 8.23
C TRP A 106 -7.55 0.69 8.16
N ALA A 107 -7.28 1.65 7.28
CA ALA A 107 -5.98 2.28 7.18
C ALA A 107 -5.58 3.01 8.47
N GLU A 108 -6.52 3.71 9.10
CA GLU A 108 -6.30 4.46 10.33
C GLU A 108 -6.09 3.54 11.53
N ILE A 109 -7.01 2.61 11.78
CA ILE A 109 -6.96 1.75 12.98
C ILE A 109 -5.80 0.73 12.98
N THR A 110 -5.12 0.56 11.84
CA THR A 110 -3.93 -0.31 11.73
C THR A 110 -2.61 0.43 11.91
N GLN A 111 -2.66 1.74 12.18
CA GLN A 111 -1.46 2.51 12.52
C GLN A 111 -0.97 2.19 13.93
N SER A 112 0.33 2.36 14.16
CA SER A 112 1.01 1.93 15.40
C SER A 112 0.58 2.68 16.66
N HIS A 113 -0.05 3.85 16.53
CA HIS A 113 -0.56 4.61 17.66
C HIS A 113 -1.92 4.12 18.18
N TYR A 114 -2.62 3.26 17.44
CA TYR A 114 -3.82 2.61 17.94
C TYR A 114 -3.49 1.29 18.63
N ASP A 115 -3.95 1.17 19.87
CA ASP A 115 -3.91 -0.11 20.57
C ASP A 115 -5.02 -1.06 20.06
N GLN A 116 -4.89 -2.33 20.44
CA GLN A 116 -5.85 -3.36 20.04
C GLN A 116 -7.27 -3.06 20.55
N HIS A 117 -7.41 -2.42 21.71
CA HIS A 117 -8.71 -2.10 22.27
C HIS A 117 -9.45 -1.04 21.44
N THR A 118 -8.74 0.00 20.99
CA THR A 118 -9.29 1.04 20.14
C THR A 118 -9.60 0.53 18.74
N ALA A 119 -8.74 -0.34 18.19
CA ALA A 119 -9.04 -1.03 16.94
C ALA A 119 -10.32 -1.87 17.08
N SER A 120 -10.46 -2.66 18.14
CA SER A 120 -11.67 -3.45 18.42
C SER A 120 -12.92 -2.58 18.61
N PHE A 121 -12.82 -1.46 19.34
CA PHE A 121 -13.94 -0.53 19.51
C PHE A 121 -14.51 -0.05 18.16
N VAL A 122 -13.64 0.19 17.18
CA VAL A 122 -14.05 0.59 15.83
C VAL A 122 -14.52 -0.61 15.01
N THR A 123 -13.88 -1.78 15.09
CA THR A 123 -14.20 -2.92 14.20
C THR A 123 -15.35 -3.79 14.68
N ASP A 124 -15.58 -3.90 15.98
CA ASP A 124 -16.55 -4.83 16.58
C ASP A 124 -18.00 -4.52 16.16
N PRO A 125 -18.45 -3.25 16.07
CA PRO A 125 -19.77 -2.93 15.50
C PRO A 125 -19.97 -3.45 14.06
N HIS A 126 -18.87 -3.63 13.32
CA HIS A 126 -18.86 -4.15 11.95
C HIS A 126 -18.54 -5.65 11.89
N GLY A 127 -18.61 -6.38 13.01
CA GLY A 127 -18.34 -7.82 13.04
C GLY A 127 -19.28 -8.64 12.14
N GLY A 128 -20.50 -8.17 11.93
CA GLY A 128 -21.47 -8.77 11.01
C GLY A 128 -21.38 -8.28 9.56
N ASP A 129 -20.58 -7.26 9.28
CA ASP A 129 -20.46 -6.69 7.93
C ASP A 129 -19.39 -7.44 7.12
N ALA A 130 -19.85 -8.35 6.26
CA ALA A 130 -18.97 -9.14 5.41
C ALA A 130 -18.13 -8.29 4.44
N SER A 131 -18.63 -7.12 4.02
CA SER A 131 -17.93 -6.17 3.16
C SER A 131 -16.74 -5.56 3.92
N PHE A 132 -17.03 -4.98 5.07
CA PHE A 132 -16.03 -4.35 5.92
C PHE A 132 -14.91 -5.32 6.31
N GLN A 133 -15.27 -6.56 6.69
CA GLN A 133 -14.29 -7.59 7.05
C GLN A 133 -13.45 -8.07 5.85
N ARG A 134 -14.03 -8.12 4.64
CA ARG A 134 -13.25 -8.42 3.42
C ARG A 134 -12.26 -7.31 3.12
N ILE A 135 -12.70 -6.05 3.19
CA ILE A 135 -11.85 -4.89 2.96
C ILE A 135 -10.61 -4.95 3.87
N GLY A 136 -10.79 -5.20 5.17
CA GLY A 136 -9.67 -5.36 6.10
C GLY A 136 -8.68 -6.46 5.71
N ARG A 137 -9.18 -7.62 5.27
CA ARG A 137 -8.32 -8.73 4.79
C ARG A 137 -7.59 -8.38 3.50
N LEU A 138 -8.28 -7.77 2.54
CA LEU A 138 -7.71 -7.33 1.26
C LEU A 138 -6.62 -6.28 1.49
N LEU A 139 -6.89 -5.30 2.36
CA LEU A 139 -5.93 -4.25 2.67
C LEU A 139 -4.68 -4.78 3.36
N LYS A 140 -4.85 -5.70 4.31
CA LYS A 140 -3.72 -6.37 4.96
C LYS A 140 -2.84 -7.11 3.94
N ALA A 141 -3.44 -7.79 2.96
CA ALA A 141 -2.70 -8.47 1.90
C ALA A 141 -1.99 -7.45 0.97
N ALA A 142 -2.70 -6.44 0.49
CA ALA A 142 -2.17 -5.43 -0.42
C ALA A 142 -1.00 -4.61 0.17
N LYS A 143 -1.06 -4.30 1.48
CA LYS A 143 0.03 -3.67 2.22
C LYS A 143 1.25 -4.59 2.30
N LYS A 144 1.04 -5.85 2.68
CA LYS A 144 2.12 -6.86 2.76
C LYS A 144 2.85 -7.03 1.43
N ASP A 145 2.13 -7.07 0.31
CA ASP A 145 2.71 -7.25 -1.03
C ASP A 145 3.61 -6.06 -1.46
N ARG A 146 3.42 -4.88 -0.85
CA ARG A 146 4.20 -3.66 -1.12
C ARG A 146 5.30 -3.39 -0.08
N GLY A 147 5.40 -4.25 0.93
CA GLY A 147 6.33 -4.09 2.06
C GLY A 147 5.94 -2.96 3.02
N LEU A 148 4.63 -2.75 3.21
CA LEU A 148 4.03 -1.80 4.16
C LEU A 148 3.55 -2.50 5.43
#